data_AF-A0A436GCD0-F1
#
_entry.id   AF-A0A436GCD0-F1
#
_cell.length_a   1.000
_cell.length_b   1.000
_cell.length_c   1.000
_cell.angle_alpha   90.00
_cell.angle_beta   90.00
_cell.angle_gamma   90.00
#
_symmetry.space_group_name_H-M   'P 1'
#
loop_
_entity.id
_entity.type
_entity.pdbx_description
1 polymer ?
#
loop_
_entity_poly.entity_id
_entity_poly.type
_entity_poly.pdbx_seq_one_letter_code
_entity_poly.pdbx_strand_id
1 'polypeptide(L)'
;MEQDSLTLHGDGISATVVGQGAELVSLRDADGTEFLWQAGPEWRRHSPVLFPIVGRLKGDQLRHRGQTYPMTQHGFARDKPFAWAQRGPRSCTLVLTDDADTRAHYPFAFRLAVTYTLDRHQLDVTFDITNTGDEPLPASIGAHPAFNWPLLPDLAKTDYQLTFASAEQAPIRRLKDGLLLKAPQPTPVEGKRLALSERLFGEDAVIMDRPVSSSVRY
;
A
#
# COMPACT_ATOMS: atom_id res chain seq x y z
N MET A 1 -9.53 23.83 -6.06
CA MET A 1 -10.04 22.81 -6.99
C MET A 1 -10.40 21.62 -6.13
N GLU A 2 -11.64 21.16 -6.22
CA GLU A 2 -12.10 19.99 -5.48
C GLU A 2 -11.37 18.75 -6.03
N GLN A 3 -10.83 17.92 -5.14
CA GLN A 3 -10.11 16.71 -5.54
C GLN A 3 -11.14 15.68 -6.04
N ASP A 4 -10.97 15.20 -7.28
CA ASP A 4 -11.87 14.18 -7.86
C ASP A 4 -11.87 12.93 -6.97
N SER A 5 -13.01 12.67 -6.33
CA SER A 5 -13.14 11.68 -5.26
C SER A 5 -14.52 11.04 -5.23
N LEU A 6 -14.62 9.89 -4.56
CA LEU A 6 -15.85 9.17 -4.32
C LEU A 6 -15.84 8.59 -2.90
N THR A 7 -16.93 8.81 -2.16
CA THR A 7 -17.18 8.14 -0.88
C THR A 7 -18.13 6.96 -1.08
N LEU A 8 -17.67 5.79 -0.66
CA LEU A 8 -18.46 4.56 -0.56
C LEU A 8 -19.13 4.50 0.82
N HIS A 9 -20.34 3.99 0.90
CA HIS A 9 -21.12 3.83 2.13
C HIS A 9 -21.68 2.42 2.26
N GLY A 10 -21.45 1.77 3.40
CA GLY A 10 -21.95 0.42 3.67
C GLY A 10 -22.03 0.15 5.17
N ASP A 11 -23.19 -0.32 5.64
CA ASP A 11 -23.45 -0.91 6.96
C ASP A 11 -22.55 -0.45 8.13
N GLY A 12 -22.46 0.88 8.36
CA GLY A 12 -21.71 1.47 9.47
C GLY A 12 -20.22 1.69 9.20
N ILE A 13 -19.77 1.65 7.96
CA ILE A 13 -18.45 2.11 7.52
C ILE A 13 -18.56 3.00 6.28
N SER A 14 -17.60 3.90 6.11
CA SER A 14 -17.44 4.69 4.89
C SER A 14 -15.98 4.75 4.46
N ALA A 15 -15.76 4.80 3.14
CA ALA A 15 -14.42 4.82 2.55
C ALA A 15 -14.36 5.88 1.45
N THR A 16 -13.40 6.80 1.52
CA THR A 16 -13.21 7.84 0.48
C THR A 16 -11.97 7.53 -0.34
N VAL A 17 -12.15 7.47 -1.65
CA VAL A 17 -11.09 7.21 -2.64
C VAL A 17 -10.94 8.42 -3.55
N VAL A 18 -9.70 8.81 -3.86
CA VAL A 18 -9.40 9.91 -4.80
C VAL A 18 -8.88 9.36 -6.13
N GLY A 19 -9.17 10.05 -7.23
CA GLY A 19 -8.72 9.67 -8.58
C GLY A 19 -7.19 9.69 -8.73
N GLN A 20 -6.52 10.56 -7.98
CA GLN A 20 -5.06 10.63 -7.94
C GLN A 20 -4.49 9.39 -7.24
N GLY A 21 -3.72 8.59 -7.97
CA GLY A 21 -3.10 7.37 -7.46
C GLY A 21 -4.06 6.24 -7.08
N ALA A 22 -5.36 6.39 -7.37
CA ALA A 22 -6.44 5.56 -6.84
C ALA A 22 -6.33 5.38 -5.32
N GLU A 23 -5.93 6.43 -4.59
CA GLU A 23 -5.59 6.35 -3.17
C GLU A 23 -6.84 6.35 -2.28
N LEU A 24 -6.89 5.41 -1.34
CA LEU A 24 -7.83 5.44 -0.22
C LEU A 24 -7.34 6.49 0.80
N VAL A 25 -8.13 7.55 1.01
CA VAL A 25 -7.75 8.70 1.85
C VAL A 25 -8.51 8.79 3.16
N SER A 26 -9.62 8.06 3.30
CA SER A 26 -10.39 7.98 4.54
C SER A 26 -11.07 6.62 4.65
N LEU A 27 -11.08 6.05 5.86
CA LEU A 27 -11.86 4.89 6.24
C LEU A 27 -12.43 5.16 7.63
N ARG A 28 -13.75 5.19 7.77
CA ARG A 28 -14.43 5.52 9.03
C ARG A 28 -15.46 4.48 9.43
N ASP A 29 -15.68 4.33 10.73
CA ASP A 29 -16.83 3.61 11.26
C ASP A 29 -18.06 4.53 11.44
N ALA A 30 -19.13 3.96 12.00
CA ALA A 30 -20.40 4.63 12.25
C ALA A 30 -20.32 5.71 13.33
N ASP A 31 -19.35 5.58 14.25
CA ASP A 31 -19.10 6.53 15.32
C ASP A 31 -18.20 7.68 14.86
N GLY A 32 -17.66 7.59 13.64
CA GLY A 32 -16.83 8.60 13.00
C GLY A 32 -15.34 8.45 13.30
N THR A 33 -14.90 7.34 13.90
CA THR A 33 -13.49 7.04 14.12
C THR A 33 -12.78 6.93 12.78
N GLU A 34 -11.76 7.75 12.57
CA GLU A 34 -10.91 7.68 11.38
C GLU A 34 -9.79 6.67 11.57
N PHE A 35 -9.83 5.59 10.79
CA PHE A 35 -8.82 4.54 10.86
C PHE A 35 -7.51 4.95 10.20
N LEU A 36 -7.55 5.75 9.12
CA LEU A 36 -6.35 6.07 8.35
C LEU A 36 -5.64 7.32 8.86
N TRP A 37 -4.32 7.27 8.79
CA TRP A 37 -3.47 8.44 8.91
C TRP A 37 -3.86 9.53 7.90
N GLN A 38 -3.97 10.77 8.38
CA GLN A 38 -4.50 11.91 7.62
C GLN A 38 -3.41 12.76 6.93
N ALA A 39 -2.36 12.12 6.43
CA ALA A 39 -1.30 12.73 5.61
C ALA A 39 -0.62 13.98 6.20
N GLY A 40 -0.32 13.97 7.51
CA GLY A 40 0.40 15.03 8.20
C GLY A 40 1.83 15.30 7.68
N PRO A 41 2.52 16.32 8.21
CA PRO A 41 3.83 16.76 7.70
C PRO A 41 4.92 15.68 7.75
N GLU A 42 4.81 14.72 8.67
CA GLU A 42 5.70 13.58 8.83
C GLU A 42 5.63 12.62 7.65
N TRP A 43 4.44 12.44 7.07
CA TRP A 43 4.23 11.60 5.91
C TRP A 43 2.97 12.04 5.14
N ARG A 44 3.16 12.63 3.96
CA ARG A 44 2.09 13.32 3.20
C ARG A 44 1.25 12.40 2.30
N ARG A 45 1.02 11.15 2.73
CA ARG A 45 0.20 10.16 2.01
C ARG A 45 -0.68 9.41 3.00
N HIS A 46 -1.67 8.68 2.50
CA HIS A 46 -2.64 7.93 3.32
C HIS A 46 -2.47 6.41 3.10
N SER A 47 -2.63 5.97 1.85
CA SER A 47 -2.60 4.56 1.45
C SER A 47 -2.19 4.40 -0.02
N PRO A 48 -0.96 4.78 -0.41
CA PRO A 48 -0.55 4.79 -1.80
C PRO A 48 -0.50 3.38 -2.41
N VAL A 49 -0.88 3.29 -3.69
CA VAL A 49 -0.70 2.11 -4.54
C VAL A 49 0.75 2.06 -5.06
N LEU A 50 1.40 0.91 -4.90
CA LEU A 50 2.81 0.70 -5.25
C LEU A 50 2.90 -0.13 -6.54
N PHE A 51 3.26 0.50 -7.65
CA PHE A 51 3.40 -0.14 -8.96
C PHE A 51 4.29 0.73 -9.87
N PRO A 52 5.17 0.14 -10.71
CA PRO A 52 5.33 -1.30 -11.00
C PRO A 52 6.35 -2.02 -10.12
N ILE A 53 6.87 -1.36 -9.07
CA ILE A 53 7.81 -1.94 -8.12
C ILE A 53 7.34 -1.70 -6.68
N VAL A 54 7.81 -2.54 -5.76
CA VAL A 54 7.70 -2.32 -4.31
C VAL A 54 9.10 -2.10 -3.75
N GLY A 55 9.27 -1.06 -2.93
CA GLY A 55 10.56 -0.65 -2.39
C GLY A 55 11.37 0.16 -3.42
N ARG A 56 12.70 0.08 -3.34
CA ARG A 56 13.62 0.87 -4.17
C ARG A 56 14.46 -0.04 -5.06
N LEU A 57 14.75 0.41 -6.30
CA LEU A 57 15.76 -0.23 -7.14
C LEU A 57 17.14 0.32 -6.82
N LYS A 58 18.18 -0.50 -7.00
CA LYS A 58 19.55 -0.05 -6.83
C LYS A 58 19.87 1.08 -7.83
N GLY A 59 20.19 2.25 -7.30
CA GLY A 59 20.49 3.43 -8.12
C GLY A 59 19.26 4.05 -8.79
N ASP A 60 18.04 3.73 -8.34
CA ASP A 60 16.77 4.23 -8.89
C ASP A 60 16.61 3.97 -10.39
N GLN A 61 17.05 2.78 -10.83
CA GLN A 61 17.14 2.42 -12.23
C GLN A 61 16.58 1.02 -12.50
N LEU A 62 15.71 0.94 -13.50
CA LEU A 62 15.30 -0.29 -14.16
C LEU A 62 16.18 -0.50 -15.40
N ARG A 63 16.64 -1.73 -15.65
CA ARG A 63 17.40 -2.08 -16.85
C ARG A 63 16.62 -3.08 -17.68
N HIS A 64 16.42 -2.77 -18.96
CA HIS A 64 15.70 -3.63 -19.89
C HIS A 64 16.26 -3.47 -21.30
N ARG A 65 16.55 -4.58 -22.00
CA ARG A 65 17.09 -4.63 -23.37
C ARG A 65 18.26 -3.67 -23.64
N GLY A 66 19.19 -3.58 -22.68
CA GLY A 66 20.38 -2.71 -22.77
C GLY A 66 20.12 -1.22 -22.52
N GLN A 67 18.87 -0.83 -22.26
CA GLN A 67 18.50 0.54 -21.88
C GLN A 67 18.26 0.65 -20.37
N THR A 68 18.37 1.88 -19.86
CA THR A 68 18.19 2.21 -18.44
C THR A 68 17.06 3.22 -18.32
N TYR A 69 16.13 2.96 -17.42
CA TYR A 69 14.95 3.79 -17.17
C TYR A 69 14.96 4.27 -15.71
N PRO A 70 14.80 5.58 -15.46
CA PRO A 70 14.73 6.09 -14.10
C PRO A 70 13.44 5.61 -13.43
N MET A 71 13.54 5.14 -12.19
CA MET A 71 12.43 4.57 -11.43
C MET A 71 12.55 4.96 -9.96
N THR A 72 11.60 5.77 -9.49
CA THR A 72 11.54 6.18 -8.08
C THR A 72 11.06 5.04 -7.19
N GLN A 73 11.32 5.16 -5.88
CA GLN A 73 10.83 4.22 -4.87
C GLN A 73 9.32 3.99 -5.03
N HIS A 74 8.87 2.73 -4.95
CA HIS A 74 7.48 2.28 -5.09
C HIS A 74 6.83 2.58 -6.46
N GLY A 75 7.63 2.94 -7.46
CA GLY A 75 7.15 3.24 -8.80
C GLY A 75 6.36 4.54 -8.90
N PHE A 76 5.49 4.64 -9.90
CA PHE A 76 4.82 5.89 -10.29
C PHE A 76 3.30 5.88 -10.08
N ALA A 77 2.66 4.74 -9.82
CA ALA A 77 1.19 4.66 -9.81
C ALA A 77 0.55 5.67 -8.86
N ARG A 78 1.04 5.79 -7.62
CA ARG A 78 0.57 6.78 -6.63
C ARG A 78 0.65 8.26 -7.08
N ASP A 79 1.45 8.56 -8.10
CA ASP A 79 1.68 9.91 -8.62
C ASP A 79 0.94 10.16 -9.95
N LYS A 80 0.17 9.18 -10.45
CA LYS A 80 -0.61 9.30 -11.67
C LYS A 80 -2.12 9.44 -11.43
N PRO A 81 -2.84 10.22 -12.25
CA PRO A 81 -4.30 10.19 -12.23
C PRO A 81 -4.80 8.87 -12.81
N PHE A 82 -5.75 8.24 -12.14
CA PHE A 82 -6.47 7.08 -12.67
C PHE A 82 -7.82 7.53 -13.24
N ALA A 83 -8.27 6.87 -14.30
CA ALA A 83 -9.59 7.06 -14.85
C ALA A 83 -10.62 6.21 -14.10
N TRP A 84 -11.79 6.77 -13.79
CA TRP A 84 -12.88 6.00 -13.19
C TRP A 84 -13.53 5.11 -14.23
N ALA A 85 -13.43 3.79 -14.04
CA ALA A 85 -14.12 2.80 -14.87
C ALA A 85 -15.50 2.44 -14.32
N GLN A 86 -15.67 2.49 -12.99
CA GLN A 86 -16.95 2.27 -12.32
C GLN A 86 -17.06 3.17 -11.09
N ARG A 87 -18.25 3.75 -10.88
CA ARG A 87 -18.61 4.47 -9.65
C ARG A 87 -19.96 3.95 -9.17
N GLY A 88 -20.07 3.65 -7.88
CA GLY A 88 -21.29 3.19 -7.26
C GLY A 88 -21.27 3.45 -5.75
N PRO A 89 -22.39 3.23 -5.04
CA PRO A 89 -22.51 3.56 -3.63
C PRO A 89 -21.64 2.66 -2.72
N ARG A 90 -21.35 1.42 -3.15
CA ARG A 90 -20.60 0.42 -2.37
C ARG A 90 -19.34 -0.08 -3.07
N SER A 91 -19.11 0.29 -4.32
CA SER A 91 -17.93 -0.16 -5.06
C SER A 91 -17.54 0.84 -6.13
N CYS A 92 -16.24 0.95 -6.36
CA CYS A 92 -15.68 1.72 -7.47
C CYS A 92 -14.44 1.06 -8.03
N THR A 93 -14.16 1.33 -9.30
CA THR A 93 -12.97 0.84 -10.00
C THR A 93 -12.30 2.00 -10.71
N LEU A 94 -10.99 2.14 -10.49
CA LEU A 94 -10.13 3.11 -11.15
C LEU A 94 -9.08 2.39 -11.98
N VAL A 95 -8.70 2.97 -13.12
CA VAL A 95 -7.79 2.35 -14.09
C VAL A 95 -6.65 3.29 -14.47
N LEU A 96 -5.43 2.77 -14.46
CA LEU A 96 -4.25 3.38 -15.06
C LEU A 96 -3.77 2.49 -16.20
N THR A 97 -3.59 3.08 -17.39
CA THR A 97 -2.96 2.43 -18.54
C THR A 97 -1.64 3.10 -18.83
N ASP A 98 -0.74 2.40 -19.52
CA ASP A 98 0.49 3.01 -20.01
C ASP A 98 0.21 4.16 -20.99
N ASP A 99 1.13 5.11 -21.00
CA ASP A 99 1.16 6.30 -21.84
C ASP A 99 2.62 6.64 -22.17
N ALA A 100 2.85 7.74 -22.91
CA ALA A 100 4.20 8.14 -23.28
C ALA A 100 5.11 8.45 -22.08
N ASP A 101 4.56 8.98 -20.98
CA ASP A 101 5.31 9.36 -19.80
C ASP A 101 5.72 8.13 -18.97
N THR A 102 4.77 7.25 -18.65
CA THR A 102 5.04 5.99 -17.95
C THR A 102 6.01 5.10 -18.73
N ARG A 103 5.91 5.07 -20.07
CA ARG A 103 6.86 4.35 -20.94
C ARG A 103 8.29 4.88 -20.90
N ALA A 104 8.50 6.15 -20.53
CA ALA A 104 9.84 6.71 -20.31
C ALA A 104 10.51 6.16 -19.03
N HIS A 105 9.73 5.57 -18.12
CA HIS A 105 10.19 4.99 -16.86
C HIS A 105 10.08 3.45 -16.81
N TYR A 106 9.12 2.90 -17.54
CA TYR A 106 8.77 1.48 -17.54
C TYR A 106 8.27 1.09 -18.93
N PRO A 107 9.12 0.51 -19.79
CA PRO A 107 8.87 0.38 -21.23
C PRO A 107 7.91 -0.77 -21.58
N PHE A 108 6.88 -1.00 -20.77
CA PHE A 108 5.92 -2.09 -20.95
C PHE A 108 4.50 -1.54 -21.06
N ALA A 109 3.71 -2.16 -21.93
CA ALA A 109 2.28 -1.90 -21.97
C ALA A 109 1.58 -2.56 -20.79
N PHE A 110 0.67 -1.86 -20.13
CA PHE A 110 -0.07 -2.39 -18.99
C PHE A 110 -1.45 -1.76 -18.84
N ARG A 111 -2.31 -2.47 -18.13
CA ARG A 111 -3.52 -1.92 -17.51
C ARG A 111 -3.56 -2.36 -16.05
N LEU A 112 -3.56 -1.40 -15.14
CA LEU A 112 -3.75 -1.60 -13.71
C LEU A 112 -5.15 -1.10 -13.35
N ALA A 113 -6.02 -2.00 -12.87
CA ALA A 113 -7.28 -1.62 -12.24
C ALA A 113 -7.22 -1.83 -10.73
N VAL A 114 -7.73 -0.84 -9.99
CA VAL A 114 -7.87 -0.88 -8.53
C VAL A 114 -9.35 -0.80 -8.23
N THR A 115 -9.89 -1.84 -7.59
CA THR A 115 -11.29 -1.89 -7.21
C THR A 115 -11.42 -1.86 -5.69
N TYR A 116 -12.22 -0.92 -5.20
CA TYR A 116 -12.62 -0.85 -3.79
C TYR A 116 -14.05 -1.34 -3.67
N THR A 117 -14.30 -2.31 -2.79
CA THR A 117 -15.65 -2.81 -2.51
C THR A 117 -15.91 -2.79 -1.02
N LEU A 118 -17.01 -2.16 -0.64
CA LEU A 118 -17.41 -1.95 0.73
C LEU A 118 -18.58 -2.88 1.05
N ASP A 119 -18.32 -3.85 1.91
CA ASP A 119 -19.29 -4.79 2.47
C ASP A 119 -19.46 -4.54 3.98
N ARG A 120 -20.21 -5.40 4.66
CA ARG A 120 -20.53 -5.21 6.08
C ARG A 120 -19.27 -5.27 6.95
N HIS A 121 -18.83 -4.13 7.47
CA HIS A 121 -17.61 -3.95 8.27
C HIS A 121 -16.32 -4.43 7.58
N GLN A 122 -16.30 -4.45 6.24
CA GLN A 122 -15.16 -4.89 5.44
C GLN A 122 -14.95 -3.97 4.24
N LEU A 123 -13.70 -3.59 4.00
CA LEU A 123 -13.27 -2.97 2.76
C LEU A 123 -12.34 -3.94 2.04
N ASP A 124 -12.75 -4.41 0.87
CA ASP A 124 -11.93 -5.19 -0.04
C ASP A 124 -11.25 -4.28 -1.05
N VAL A 125 -9.96 -4.53 -1.29
CA VAL A 125 -9.16 -3.84 -2.30
C VAL A 125 -8.58 -4.89 -3.24
N THR A 126 -9.02 -4.86 -4.50
CA THR A 126 -8.57 -5.78 -5.54
C THR A 126 -7.68 -5.05 -6.54
N PHE A 127 -6.55 -5.67 -6.88
CA PHE A 127 -5.62 -5.19 -7.90
C PHE A 127 -5.61 -6.15 -9.10
N ASP A 128 -6.03 -5.67 -10.26
CA ASP A 128 -5.98 -6.42 -11.51
C ASP A 128 -4.92 -5.82 -12.43
N ILE A 129 -3.85 -6.57 -12.71
CA ILE A 129 -2.80 -6.19 -13.64
C ILE A 129 -2.95 -7.02 -14.91
N THR A 130 -3.21 -6.34 -16.02
CA THR A 130 -3.28 -6.94 -17.34
C THR A 130 -2.04 -6.54 -18.15
N ASN A 131 -1.34 -7.54 -18.68
CA ASN A 131 -0.34 -7.32 -19.71
C ASN A 131 -1.06 -7.09 -21.05
N THR A 132 -0.99 -5.87 -21.57
CA THR A 132 -1.60 -5.46 -22.85
C THR A 132 -0.59 -5.45 -24.00
N GLY A 133 0.66 -5.84 -23.73
CA GLY A 133 1.74 -5.91 -24.71
C GLY A 133 1.97 -7.31 -25.27
N ASP A 134 3.06 -7.44 -26.03
CA ASP A 134 3.50 -8.66 -26.73
C ASP A 134 4.70 -9.35 -26.04
N GLU A 135 5.22 -8.79 -24.96
CA GLU A 135 6.31 -9.36 -24.17
C GLU A 135 5.90 -9.61 -22.71
N PRO A 136 6.62 -10.47 -21.97
CA PRO A 136 6.35 -10.67 -20.54
C PRO A 136 6.43 -9.34 -19.75
N LEU A 137 5.43 -9.09 -18.91
CA LEU A 137 5.33 -7.89 -18.07
C LEU A 137 5.96 -8.12 -16.67
N PRO A 138 7.14 -7.55 -16.36
CA PRO A 138 7.76 -7.69 -15.03
C PRO A 138 7.17 -6.68 -14.03
N ALA A 139 6.21 -7.12 -13.23
CA ALA A 139 5.53 -6.25 -12.26
C ALA A 139 5.66 -6.71 -10.81
N SER A 140 5.64 -5.75 -9.90
CA SER A 140 5.26 -5.92 -8.50
C SER A 140 4.09 -4.99 -8.17
N ILE A 141 3.25 -5.42 -7.25
CA ILE A 141 2.11 -4.66 -6.75
C ILE A 141 2.11 -4.68 -5.23
N GLY A 142 1.77 -3.56 -4.61
CA GLY A 142 1.57 -3.47 -3.17
C GLY A 142 0.61 -2.36 -2.79
N ALA A 143 0.07 -2.46 -1.59
CA ALA A 143 -0.67 -1.40 -0.91
C ALA A 143 0.16 -0.89 0.27
N HIS A 144 -0.04 0.37 0.66
CA HIS A 144 0.69 0.98 1.77
C HIS A 144 -0.23 1.79 2.71
N PRO A 145 -1.31 1.20 3.23
CA PRO A 145 -2.17 1.91 4.18
C PRO A 145 -1.42 2.23 5.47
N ALA A 146 -1.51 3.47 5.94
CA ALA A 146 -1.12 3.82 7.30
C ALA A 146 -2.36 4.02 8.16
N PHE A 147 -2.38 3.36 9.32
CA PHE A 147 -3.45 3.45 10.32
C PHE A 147 -3.02 4.36 11.47
N ASN A 148 -3.98 5.06 12.07
CA ASN A 148 -3.73 5.91 13.22
C ASN A 148 -3.24 5.08 14.42
N TRP A 149 -2.17 5.55 15.06
CA TRP A 149 -1.57 4.95 16.26
C TRP A 149 -1.11 6.05 17.23
N PRO A 150 -1.82 6.29 18.35
CA PRO A 150 -2.99 5.54 18.82
C PRO A 150 -4.24 5.80 17.94
N LEU A 151 -5.09 4.79 17.80
CA LEU A 151 -6.34 4.89 17.02
C LEU A 151 -7.42 5.64 17.79
N LEU A 152 -7.61 5.24 19.05
CA LEU A 152 -8.56 5.83 19.99
C LEU A 152 -7.84 6.84 20.90
N PRO A 153 -8.43 8.02 21.14
CA PRO A 153 -7.79 9.10 21.88
C PRO A 153 -7.50 8.76 23.35
N ASP A 154 -8.31 7.86 23.94
CA ASP A 154 -8.23 7.50 25.35
C ASP A 154 -7.29 6.31 25.63
N LEU A 155 -6.67 5.72 24.60
CA LEU A 155 -5.72 4.62 24.73
C LEU A 155 -4.28 5.10 24.50
N ALA A 156 -3.35 4.64 25.34
CA ALA A 156 -1.94 4.90 25.13
C ALA A 156 -1.42 4.09 23.94
N LYS A 157 -0.38 4.58 23.25
CA LYS A 157 0.29 3.83 22.17
C LYS A 157 0.71 2.42 22.60
N THR A 158 1.11 2.26 23.85
CA THR A 158 1.56 1.00 24.45
C THR A 158 0.45 -0.02 24.64
N ASP A 159 -0.82 0.40 24.53
CA ASP A 159 -1.97 -0.49 24.63
C ASP A 159 -2.25 -1.22 23.30
N TYR A 160 -1.57 -0.83 22.21
CA TYR A 160 -1.71 -1.42 20.89
C TYR A 160 -0.62 -2.45 20.59
N GLN A 161 -1.01 -3.51 19.88
CA GLN A 161 -0.10 -4.54 19.38
C GLN A 161 -0.65 -5.13 18.08
N LEU A 162 0.23 -5.66 17.25
CA LEU A 162 -0.21 -6.51 16.14
C LEU A 162 -0.32 -7.96 16.61
N THR A 163 -1.46 -8.60 16.34
CA THR A 163 -1.72 -10.00 16.63
C THR A 163 -1.93 -10.77 15.33
N PHE A 164 -0.96 -11.61 14.97
CA PHE A 164 -0.98 -12.47 13.79
C PHE A 164 -1.88 -13.68 13.97
N ALA A 165 -2.41 -14.23 12.87
CA ALA A 165 -3.26 -15.42 12.91
C ALA A 165 -2.50 -16.67 13.42
N SER A 166 -1.22 -16.78 13.06
CA SER A 166 -0.32 -17.88 13.41
C SER A 166 0.96 -17.34 14.06
N ALA A 167 1.75 -18.24 14.65
CA ALA A 167 3.03 -17.83 15.24
C ALA A 167 4.05 -17.49 14.16
N GLU A 168 4.75 -16.37 14.30
CA GLU A 168 5.67 -15.83 13.30
C GLU A 168 7.12 -15.93 13.77
N GLN A 169 7.72 -17.11 13.60
CA GLN A 169 9.07 -17.42 14.08
C GLN A 169 10.17 -17.15 13.04
N ALA A 170 9.81 -16.91 11.78
CA ALA A 170 10.77 -16.70 10.71
C ALA A 170 11.57 -15.40 10.93
N PRO A 171 12.90 -15.40 10.73
CA PRO A 171 13.70 -14.18 10.74
C PRO A 171 13.18 -13.11 9.77
N ILE A 172 13.29 -11.85 10.16
CA ILE A 172 12.92 -10.70 9.34
C ILE A 172 14.08 -10.22 8.47
N ARG A 173 13.78 -9.34 7.53
CA ARG A 173 14.74 -8.52 6.78
C ARG A 173 14.65 -7.06 7.20
N ARG A 174 15.76 -6.35 7.04
CA ARG A 174 15.90 -4.90 7.23
C ARG A 174 16.44 -4.25 5.98
N LEU A 175 16.33 -2.93 5.96
CA LEU A 175 16.81 -2.11 4.85
C LEU A 175 18.09 -1.36 5.25
N LYS A 176 18.89 -1.05 4.24
CA LYS A 176 19.93 -0.03 4.29
C LYS A 176 19.84 0.78 3.01
N ASP A 177 19.72 2.11 3.15
CA ASP A 177 19.57 3.04 2.03
C ASP A 177 18.38 2.69 1.10
N GLY A 178 17.31 2.12 1.67
CA GLY A 178 16.12 1.66 0.95
C GLY A 178 16.28 0.31 0.23
N LEU A 179 17.39 -0.40 0.41
CA LEU A 179 17.69 -1.70 -0.20
C LEU A 179 17.74 -2.82 0.83
N LEU A 180 17.28 -4.01 0.44
CA LEU A 180 17.22 -5.18 1.32
C LEU A 180 18.61 -5.66 1.76
N LEU A 181 18.80 -5.82 3.07
CA LEU A 181 19.99 -6.46 3.61
C LEU A 181 19.94 -7.98 3.40
N LYS A 182 21.07 -8.54 2.96
CA LYS A 182 21.21 -9.99 2.74
C LYS A 182 21.14 -10.80 4.03
N ALA A 183 21.67 -10.26 5.13
CA ALA A 183 21.65 -10.94 6.42
C ALA A 183 20.25 -10.76 7.07
N PRO A 184 19.58 -11.83 7.50
CA PRO A 184 18.34 -11.72 8.25
C PRO A 184 18.62 -11.28 9.70
N GLN A 185 17.59 -10.77 10.37
CA GLN A 185 17.60 -10.46 11.80
C GLN A 185 16.55 -11.31 12.55
N PRO A 186 16.73 -11.57 13.86
CA PRO A 186 15.70 -12.22 14.67
C PRO A 186 14.35 -11.52 14.57
N THR A 187 13.27 -12.29 14.57
CA THR A 187 11.91 -11.74 14.59
C THR A 187 11.63 -11.01 15.91
N PRO A 188 11.03 -9.82 15.88
CA PRO A 188 10.52 -9.16 17.08
C PRO A 188 9.15 -9.71 17.52
N VAL A 189 8.56 -10.64 16.78
CA VAL A 189 7.26 -11.24 17.11
C VAL A 189 7.43 -12.32 18.17
N GLU A 190 6.70 -12.18 19.27
CA GLU A 190 6.64 -13.17 20.35
C GLU A 190 5.42 -14.07 20.17
N GLY A 191 5.64 -15.27 19.61
CA GLY A 191 4.56 -16.16 19.22
C GLY A 191 3.72 -15.51 18.14
N LYS A 192 2.53 -15.02 18.49
CA LYS A 192 1.59 -14.33 17.58
C LYS A 192 1.56 -12.81 17.75
N ARG A 193 2.34 -12.24 18.68
CA ARG A 193 2.18 -10.85 19.10
C ARG A 193 3.42 -10.04 18.79
N LEU A 194 3.23 -8.87 18.20
CA LEU A 194 4.26 -7.85 18.04
C LEU A 194 3.83 -6.61 18.81
N ALA A 195 4.51 -6.35 19.92
CA ALA A 195 4.33 -5.12 20.68
C ALA A 195 4.82 -3.93 19.84
N LEU A 196 3.98 -2.90 19.67
CA LEU A 196 4.33 -1.74 18.88
C LEU A 196 5.21 -0.77 19.68
N SER A 197 6.25 -0.24 19.05
CA SER A 197 7.09 0.82 19.59
C SER A 197 7.78 1.57 18.46
N GLU A 198 8.10 2.86 18.64
CA GLU A 198 8.81 3.65 17.63
C GLU A 198 10.16 3.02 17.26
N ARG A 199 10.81 2.34 18.22
CA ARG A 199 12.09 1.66 18.03
C ARG A 199 12.05 0.56 16.97
N LEU A 200 10.89 -0.09 16.76
CA LEU A 200 10.75 -1.11 15.71
C LEU A 200 11.11 -0.59 14.32
N PHE A 201 10.90 0.70 14.08
CA PHE A 201 11.04 1.36 12.79
C PHE A 201 12.28 2.26 12.72
N GLY A 202 13.15 2.24 13.74
CA GLY A 202 14.40 3.03 13.75
C GLY A 202 15.42 2.59 12.69
N GLU A 203 15.35 1.32 12.26
CA GLU A 203 16.12 0.75 11.15
C GLU A 203 15.24 0.56 9.90
N ASP A 204 14.32 1.50 9.65
CA ASP A 204 13.38 1.44 8.52
C ASP A 204 12.40 0.24 8.67
N ALA A 205 11.72 -0.14 7.58
CA ALA A 205 10.69 -1.17 7.56
C ALA A 205 11.14 -2.52 8.15
N VAL A 206 10.25 -3.16 8.91
CA VAL A 206 10.33 -4.56 9.30
C VAL A 206 9.75 -5.40 8.16
N ILE A 207 10.58 -6.19 7.47
CA ILE A 207 10.12 -6.98 6.32
C ILE A 207 10.05 -8.46 6.70
N MET A 208 8.84 -9.02 6.66
CA MET A 208 8.61 -10.45 6.80
C MET A 208 8.56 -11.08 5.40
N ASP A 209 9.65 -11.69 4.95
CA ASP A 209 9.76 -12.27 3.60
C ASP A 209 9.22 -13.72 3.51
N ARG A 210 8.89 -14.32 4.66
CA ARG A 210 8.31 -15.67 4.79
C ARG A 210 7.22 -15.69 5.88
N PRO A 211 6.16 -14.87 5.76
CA PRO A 211 5.08 -14.85 6.75
C PRO A 211 4.31 -16.17 6.72
N VAL A 212 3.84 -16.62 7.87
CA VAL A 212 2.95 -17.80 7.99
C VAL A 212 1.48 -17.37 7.96
N SER A 213 1.18 -16.17 8.46
CA SER A 213 -0.16 -15.62 8.56
C SER A 213 -0.56 -14.86 7.30
N SER A 214 -1.83 -14.96 6.94
CA SER A 214 -2.46 -14.16 5.89
C SER A 214 -3.29 -12.99 6.45
N SER A 215 -3.31 -12.80 7.77
CA SER A 215 -4.03 -11.72 8.44
C SER A 215 -3.37 -11.35 9.77
N VAL A 216 -3.65 -10.11 10.18
CA VAL A 216 -3.22 -9.53 11.44
C VAL A 216 -4.38 -8.70 12.01
N ARG A 217 -4.47 -8.63 13.34
CA ARG A 217 -5.35 -7.71 14.07
C ARG A 217 -4.49 -6.64 14.73
N TYR A 218 -4.88 -5.39 14.56
CA TYR A 218 -4.31 -4.22 15.23
C TYR A 218 -5.13 -3.88 16.48
#